data_AF-A0A482YQW7-F1
#
_entry.id   AF-A0A482YQW7-F1
#
_cell.length_a   1.000
_cell.length_b   1.000
_cell.length_c   1.000
_cell.angle_alpha   90.00
_cell.angle_beta   90.00
_cell.angle_gamma   90.00
#
_symmetry.space_group_name_H-M   'P 1'
#
loop_
_entity.id
_entity.type
_entity.pdbx_description
1 polymer ?
#
loop_
_entity_poly.entity_id
_entity_poly.type
_entity_poly.pdbx_seq_one_letter_code
_entity_poly.pdbx_strand_id
1 'polypeptide(L)'
;MKAMILAAGRGERMMPLTANTPKPLIKVKGKPLIEHSIEALKKAGIIDIVINISYLAEQIKSHLGDGSKFGVNISYSDESTSALETAGGIIKALPLLSDKPFLVINSDVVCDYALSQIKLPKSSLAHLLLINNPAHNPKGDFSIGNSQKLTLANNKSFTFSGLGIYHPDFFKNHLDSQDKLALYPLLVDAIARNQLSGEHYQGYWQDIGTPERLELANNENN
;
A
#
# COMPACT_ATOMS: atom_id res chain seq x y z
N MET A 1 -4.80 12.93 -9.38
CA MET A 1 -3.92 12.30 -8.38
C MET A 1 -3.44 11.00 -8.98
N LYS A 2 -2.18 10.61 -8.80
CA LYS A 2 -1.69 9.27 -9.18
C LYS A 2 -1.71 8.34 -7.97
N ALA A 3 -1.66 7.03 -8.22
CA ALA A 3 -1.48 6.04 -7.17
C ALA A 3 -0.31 5.11 -7.47
N MET A 4 0.22 4.50 -6.42
CA MET A 4 1.16 3.40 -6.47
C MET A 4 0.55 2.16 -5.82
N ILE A 5 0.68 1.01 -6.48
CA ILE A 5 0.41 -0.30 -5.87
C ILE A 5 1.75 -0.99 -5.60
N LEU A 6 1.98 -1.38 -4.34
CA LEU A 6 3.20 -2.07 -3.90
C LEU A 6 3.07 -3.57 -4.15
N ALA A 7 3.70 -4.07 -5.21
CA ALA A 7 3.56 -5.43 -5.75
C ALA A 7 4.89 -6.18 -5.97
N ALA A 8 6.04 -5.61 -5.57
CA ALA A 8 7.37 -6.21 -5.78
C ALA A 8 7.73 -7.38 -4.83
N GLY A 9 6.95 -7.59 -3.76
CA GLY A 9 7.27 -8.59 -2.73
C GLY A 9 7.19 -10.04 -3.21
N ARG A 10 8.15 -10.88 -2.79
CA ARG A 10 8.19 -12.32 -3.12
C ARG A 10 7.02 -13.11 -2.52
N GLY A 11 6.43 -12.63 -1.43
CA GLY A 11 5.31 -13.30 -0.77
C GLY A 11 5.70 -14.59 -0.05
N GLU A 12 6.88 -14.67 0.55
CA GLU A 12 7.43 -15.91 1.13
C GLU A 12 6.50 -16.61 2.15
N ARG A 13 5.73 -15.83 2.91
CA ARG A 13 4.72 -16.33 3.87
C ARG A 13 3.50 -16.98 3.21
N MET A 14 3.36 -16.86 1.88
CA MET A 14 2.29 -17.45 1.07
C MET A 14 2.74 -18.72 0.34
N MET A 15 3.96 -19.21 0.56
CA MET A 15 4.41 -20.47 -0.03
C MET A 15 3.53 -21.64 0.45
N PRO A 16 3.21 -22.63 -0.42
CA PRO A 16 3.70 -22.80 -1.78
C PRO A 16 2.92 -22.03 -2.87
N LEU A 17 1.84 -21.32 -2.52
CA LEU A 17 0.98 -20.64 -3.51
C LEU A 17 1.76 -19.64 -4.37
N THR A 18 2.76 -18.98 -3.78
CA THR A 18 3.61 -18.01 -4.46
C THR A 18 4.84 -18.59 -5.14
N ALA A 19 4.99 -19.91 -5.23
CA ALA A 19 6.15 -20.54 -5.86
C ALA A 19 6.22 -20.23 -7.38
N ASN A 20 5.06 -20.18 -8.03
CA ASN A 20 4.94 -19.98 -9.48
C ASN A 20 3.94 -18.87 -9.86
N THR A 21 3.30 -18.23 -8.87
CA THR A 21 2.33 -17.14 -9.08
C THR A 21 2.74 -15.97 -8.17
N PRO A 22 3.00 -14.76 -8.70
CA PRO A 22 3.31 -13.63 -7.84
C PRO A 22 2.11 -13.32 -6.94
N LYS A 23 2.37 -12.96 -5.69
CA LYS A 23 1.32 -12.69 -4.69
C LYS A 23 0.20 -11.77 -5.19
N PRO A 24 0.46 -10.64 -5.89
CA PRO A 24 -0.59 -9.77 -6.43
C PRO A 24 -1.58 -10.47 -7.39
N LEU A 25 -1.19 -11.59 -8.01
CA LEU A 25 -2.03 -12.39 -8.92
C LEU A 25 -2.76 -13.55 -8.23
N ILE A 26 -2.52 -13.78 -6.94
CA ILE A 26 -3.31 -14.74 -6.15
C ILE A 26 -4.76 -14.24 -6.09
N LYS A 27 -5.70 -15.16 -6.27
CA LYS A 27 -7.13 -14.84 -6.32
C LYS A 27 -7.77 -14.91 -4.95
N VAL A 28 -8.49 -13.86 -4.58
CA VAL A 28 -9.42 -13.82 -3.45
C VAL A 28 -10.83 -13.55 -3.99
N LYS A 29 -11.80 -14.35 -3.55
CA LYS A 29 -13.18 -14.39 -4.06
C LYS A 29 -13.22 -14.45 -5.60
N GLY A 30 -12.36 -15.28 -6.18
CA GLY A 30 -12.26 -15.50 -7.63
C GLY A 30 -11.51 -14.42 -8.43
N LYS A 31 -11.08 -13.32 -7.81
CA LYS A 31 -10.42 -12.18 -8.46
C LYS A 31 -9.00 -11.95 -7.95
N PRO A 32 -7.99 -11.71 -8.81
CA PRO A 32 -6.63 -11.38 -8.39
C PRO A 32 -6.58 -10.19 -7.41
N LEU A 33 -5.76 -10.29 -6.35
CA LEU A 33 -5.63 -9.24 -5.32
C LEU A 33 -5.38 -7.85 -5.91
N ILE A 34 -4.50 -7.74 -6.90
CA ILE A 34 -4.16 -6.46 -7.53
C ILE A 34 -5.33 -5.84 -8.31
N GLU A 35 -6.25 -6.66 -8.83
CA GLU A 35 -7.43 -6.16 -9.54
C GLU A 35 -8.42 -5.47 -8.59
N HIS A 36 -8.56 -5.96 -7.35
CA HIS A 36 -9.37 -5.27 -6.33
C HIS A 36 -8.86 -3.85 -6.08
N SER A 37 -7.54 -3.68 -6.00
CA SER A 37 -6.91 -2.36 -5.84
C SER A 37 -7.13 -1.46 -7.07
N ILE A 38 -6.96 -2.00 -8.29
CA ILE A 38 -7.17 -1.26 -9.54
C ILE A 38 -8.62 -0.79 -9.67
N GLU A 39 -9.59 -1.66 -9.36
CA GLU A 39 -11.01 -1.31 -9.40
C GLU A 39 -11.37 -0.24 -8.37
N ALA A 40 -10.84 -0.36 -7.14
CA ALA A 40 -11.06 0.64 -6.09
C ALA A 40 -10.48 2.02 -6.50
N LEU A 41 -9.26 2.04 -7.06
CA LEU A 41 -8.61 3.24 -7.57
C LEU A 41 -9.43 3.89 -8.70
N LYS A 42 -9.86 3.10 -9.69
CA LYS A 42 -10.70 3.57 -10.77
C LYS A 42 -12.02 4.14 -10.26
N LYS A 43 -12.70 3.45 -9.32
CA LYS A 43 -13.94 3.91 -8.71
C LYS A 43 -13.77 5.27 -8.01
N ALA A 44 -12.58 5.55 -7.48
CA ALA A 44 -12.23 6.84 -6.89
C ALA A 44 -11.76 7.89 -7.91
N GLY A 45 -11.77 7.59 -9.21
CA GLY A 45 -11.32 8.49 -10.27
C GLY A 45 -9.80 8.58 -10.41
N ILE A 46 -9.03 7.67 -9.79
CA ILE A 46 -7.58 7.59 -9.92
C ILE A 46 -7.26 6.59 -11.02
N ILE A 47 -6.95 7.10 -12.21
CA ILE A 47 -6.70 6.28 -13.40
C ILE A 47 -5.23 6.14 -13.76
N ASP A 48 -4.32 6.96 -13.22
CA ASP A 48 -2.89 6.82 -13.47
C ASP A 48 -2.23 6.07 -12.30
N ILE A 49 -1.81 4.84 -12.57
CA ILE A 49 -1.33 3.89 -11.57
C ILE A 49 0.11 3.48 -11.88
N VAL A 50 0.98 3.56 -10.87
CA VAL A 50 2.33 3.00 -10.90
C VAL A 50 2.35 1.69 -10.12
N ILE A 51 2.95 0.65 -10.66
CA ILE A 51 3.06 -0.64 -9.99
C ILE A 51 4.54 -1.00 -9.92
N ASN A 52 5.08 -1.18 -8.71
CA ASN A 52 6.42 -1.75 -8.60
C ASN A 52 6.39 -3.27 -8.71
N ILE A 53 7.38 -3.83 -9.38
CA ILE A 53 7.46 -5.25 -9.72
C ILE A 53 8.88 -5.76 -9.53
N SER A 54 9.04 -7.02 -9.12
CA SER A 54 10.36 -7.65 -9.00
C SER A 54 10.23 -9.15 -9.24
N TYR A 55 9.72 -9.90 -8.26
CA TYR A 55 9.52 -11.33 -8.38
C TYR A 55 8.39 -11.67 -9.38
N LEU A 56 8.69 -12.51 -10.37
CA LEU A 56 7.77 -12.91 -11.46
C LEU A 56 7.13 -11.71 -12.18
N ALA A 57 7.88 -10.62 -12.34
CA ALA A 57 7.43 -9.35 -12.93
C ALA A 57 6.69 -9.51 -14.28
N GLU A 58 7.19 -10.39 -15.15
CA GLU A 58 6.58 -10.61 -16.47
C GLU A 58 5.17 -11.19 -16.41
N GLN A 59 4.82 -11.97 -15.36
CA GLN A 59 3.46 -12.44 -15.18
C GLN A 59 2.51 -11.28 -14.83
N ILE A 60 2.97 -10.34 -13.99
CA ILE A 60 2.19 -9.14 -13.65
C ILE A 60 1.99 -8.28 -14.89
N LYS A 61 3.06 -8.00 -15.67
CA LYS A 61 2.97 -7.23 -16.91
C LYS A 61 2.05 -7.91 -17.94
N SER A 62 2.21 -9.22 -18.15
CA SER A 62 1.37 -9.98 -19.09
C SER A 62 -0.10 -9.97 -18.69
N HIS A 63 -0.37 -10.08 -17.39
CA HIS A 63 -1.73 -10.05 -16.87
C HIS A 63 -2.35 -8.66 -16.99
N LEU A 64 -1.64 -7.60 -16.60
CA LEU A 64 -2.23 -6.26 -16.47
C LEU A 64 -2.12 -5.38 -17.72
N GLY A 65 -1.12 -5.62 -18.58
CA GLY A 65 -0.86 -4.82 -19.77
C GLY A 65 -0.58 -3.35 -19.43
N ASP A 66 -1.08 -2.43 -20.24
CA ASP A 66 -1.04 -0.99 -19.99
C ASP A 66 -2.20 -0.49 -19.11
N GLY A 67 -3.06 -1.41 -18.62
CA GLY A 67 -4.25 -1.07 -17.83
C GLY A 67 -5.51 -0.78 -18.64
N SER A 68 -5.43 -0.69 -19.97
CA SER A 68 -6.56 -0.32 -20.83
C SER A 68 -7.78 -1.23 -20.64
N LYS A 69 -7.57 -2.53 -20.44
CA LYS A 69 -8.63 -3.51 -20.15
C LYS A 69 -9.40 -3.22 -18.86
N PHE A 70 -8.78 -2.50 -17.92
CA PHE A 70 -9.41 -2.05 -16.69
C PHE A 70 -9.90 -0.61 -16.79
N GLY A 71 -9.61 0.13 -17.87
CA GLY A 71 -9.93 1.55 -18.02
C GLY A 71 -9.08 2.47 -17.14
N VAL A 72 -7.80 2.12 -16.98
CA VAL A 72 -6.76 2.90 -16.27
C VAL A 72 -5.48 2.90 -17.11
N ASN A 73 -4.50 3.72 -16.75
CA ASN A 73 -3.16 3.76 -17.32
C ASN A 73 -2.17 3.19 -16.30
N ILE A 74 -1.44 2.15 -16.66
CA ILE A 74 -0.46 1.49 -15.79
C ILE A 74 0.96 1.77 -16.28
N SER A 75 1.81 2.27 -15.38
CA SER A 75 3.27 2.34 -15.54
C SER A 75 3.94 1.40 -14.55
N TYR A 76 5.10 0.86 -14.92
CA TYR A 76 5.82 -0.12 -14.11
C TYR A 76 7.13 0.44 -13.57
N SER A 77 7.39 0.25 -12.27
CA SER A 77 8.68 0.50 -11.63
C SER A 77 9.37 -0.84 -11.39
N ASP A 78 10.39 -1.16 -12.19
CA ASP A 78 11.06 -2.46 -12.12
C ASP A 78 12.14 -2.48 -11.02
N GLU A 79 12.00 -3.38 -10.05
CA GLU A 79 12.89 -3.62 -8.91
C GLU A 79 13.57 -5.01 -8.98
N SER A 80 13.62 -5.64 -10.16
CA SER A 80 14.24 -6.98 -10.33
C SER A 80 15.72 -7.02 -9.96
N THR A 81 16.45 -5.90 -10.08
CA THR A 81 17.87 -5.80 -9.77
C THR A 81 18.18 -5.35 -8.33
N SER A 82 17.17 -5.03 -7.53
CA SER A 82 17.36 -4.35 -6.25
C SER A 82 16.26 -4.71 -5.26
N ALA A 83 16.64 -5.22 -4.09
CA ALA A 83 15.70 -5.34 -2.97
C ALA A 83 15.64 -3.98 -2.26
N LEU A 84 14.66 -3.13 -2.56
CA LEU A 84 14.61 -1.74 -2.07
C LEU A 84 13.77 -1.53 -0.81
N GLU A 85 13.00 -2.55 -0.41
CA GLU A 85 11.92 -2.41 0.57
C GLU A 85 10.89 -1.33 0.20
N THR A 86 9.94 -1.05 1.10
CA THR A 86 8.77 -0.24 0.78
C THR A 86 9.10 1.21 0.45
N ALA A 87 9.89 1.91 1.27
CA ALA A 87 10.21 3.31 1.01
C ALA A 87 11.18 3.46 -0.17
N GLY A 88 12.15 2.56 -0.31
CA GLY A 88 13.06 2.57 -1.45
C GLY A 88 12.32 2.34 -2.78
N GLY A 89 11.34 1.42 -2.80
CA GLY A 89 10.49 1.21 -3.96
C GLY A 89 9.63 2.43 -4.32
N ILE A 90 9.08 3.12 -3.32
CA ILE A 90 8.35 4.38 -3.53
C ILE A 90 9.29 5.45 -4.09
N ILE A 91 10.48 5.62 -3.52
CA ILE A 91 11.49 6.61 -3.96
C ILE A 91 11.86 6.37 -5.43
N LYS A 92 12.15 5.12 -5.81
CA LYS A 92 12.45 4.75 -7.20
C LYS A 92 11.30 5.09 -8.16
N ALA A 93 10.06 4.96 -7.68
CA ALA A 93 8.86 5.23 -8.47
C ALA A 93 8.48 6.73 -8.53
N LEU A 94 9.07 7.61 -7.71
CA LEU A 94 8.72 9.03 -7.66
C LEU A 94 8.70 9.73 -9.04
N PRO A 95 9.68 9.49 -9.95
CA PRO A 95 9.65 10.11 -11.28
C PRO A 95 8.43 9.70 -12.13
N LEU A 96 7.84 8.52 -11.88
CA LEU A 96 6.65 8.02 -12.59
C LEU A 96 5.34 8.52 -11.95
N LEU A 97 5.39 8.94 -10.69
CA LEU A 97 4.25 9.44 -9.94
C LEU A 97 3.99 10.91 -10.32
N SER A 98 4.13 11.83 -9.38
CA SER A 98 3.97 13.27 -9.63
C SER A 98 4.69 14.09 -8.57
N ASP A 99 4.85 15.37 -8.83
CA ASP A 99 5.23 16.40 -7.86
C ASP A 99 4.12 16.73 -6.83
N LYS A 100 2.92 16.17 -7.03
CA LYS A 100 1.75 16.29 -6.14
C LYS A 100 1.57 15.06 -5.25
N PRO A 101 0.76 15.15 -4.18
CA PRO A 101 0.41 14.01 -3.36
C PRO A 101 -0.14 12.83 -4.17
N PHE A 102 0.27 11.62 -3.79
CA PHE A 102 -0.11 10.37 -4.44
C PHE A 102 -0.51 9.33 -3.39
N LEU A 103 -1.42 8.45 -3.78
CA LEU A 103 -1.88 7.34 -2.94
C LEU A 103 -0.94 6.15 -3.07
N VAL A 104 -0.71 5.41 -1.99
CA VAL A 104 0.04 4.16 -1.97
C VAL A 104 -0.82 3.08 -1.33
N ILE A 105 -0.90 1.91 -1.95
CA ILE A 105 -1.67 0.76 -1.49
C ILE A 105 -0.80 -0.50 -1.56
N ASN A 106 -0.75 -1.30 -0.50
CA ASN A 106 -0.16 -2.62 -0.54
C ASN A 106 -0.99 -3.58 -1.40
N SER A 107 -0.38 -4.32 -2.31
CA SER A 107 -1.12 -5.20 -3.24
C SER A 107 -1.85 -6.37 -2.57
N ASP A 108 -1.60 -6.62 -1.28
CA ASP A 108 -2.21 -7.69 -0.51
C ASP A 108 -3.35 -7.22 0.39
N VAL A 109 -3.74 -5.96 0.29
CA VAL A 109 -4.84 -5.38 1.07
C VAL A 109 -6.13 -5.43 0.28
N VAL A 110 -7.18 -5.95 0.90
CA VAL A 110 -8.57 -5.83 0.45
C VAL A 110 -9.29 -4.93 1.44
N CYS A 111 -9.88 -3.84 0.96
CA CYS A 111 -10.55 -2.86 1.80
C CYS A 111 -11.73 -2.23 1.05
N ASP A 112 -12.83 -1.97 1.75
CA ASP A 112 -14.02 -1.31 1.20
C ASP A 112 -14.01 0.22 1.41
N TYR A 113 -12.95 0.76 2.01
CA TYR A 113 -12.78 2.20 2.20
C TYR A 113 -12.89 2.95 0.85
N ALA A 114 -13.73 3.98 0.82
CA ALA A 114 -13.92 4.80 -0.37
C ALA A 114 -12.69 5.69 -0.61
N LEU A 115 -11.75 5.23 -1.45
CA LEU A 115 -10.48 5.93 -1.72
C LEU A 115 -10.65 7.39 -2.17
N SER A 116 -11.81 7.80 -2.68
CA SER A 116 -12.10 9.20 -3.01
C SER A 116 -12.20 10.13 -1.78
N GLN A 117 -12.33 9.56 -0.57
CA GLN A 117 -12.46 10.30 0.68
C GLN A 117 -11.11 10.65 1.29
N ILE A 118 -10.05 9.89 1.01
CA ILE A 118 -8.74 10.12 1.63
C ILE A 118 -8.13 11.43 1.13
N LYS A 119 -7.68 12.25 2.06
CA LYS A 119 -7.07 13.55 1.77
C LYS A 119 -5.85 13.76 2.64
N LEU A 120 -4.80 14.30 2.05
CA LEU A 120 -3.64 14.75 2.79
C LEU A 120 -3.94 16.10 3.44
N PRO A 121 -3.92 16.23 4.79
CA PRO A 121 -4.03 17.52 5.44
C PRO A 121 -2.86 18.44 5.05
N LYS A 122 -3.12 19.74 4.84
CA LYS A 122 -2.10 20.71 4.40
C LYS A 122 -0.87 20.81 5.33
N SER A 123 -1.03 20.47 6.60
CA SER A 123 0.03 20.49 7.62
C SER A 123 0.76 19.16 7.79
N SER A 124 0.55 18.21 6.87
CA SER A 124 1.14 16.88 6.91
C SER A 124 1.82 16.56 5.58
N LEU A 125 2.86 15.73 5.63
CA LEU A 125 3.51 15.15 4.45
C LEU A 125 3.01 13.75 4.14
N ALA A 126 2.39 13.08 5.11
CA ALA A 126 1.69 11.83 4.88
C ALA A 126 0.42 11.72 5.73
N HIS A 127 -0.55 10.97 5.22
CA HIS A 127 -1.79 10.63 5.92
C HIS A 127 -2.09 9.14 5.74
N LEU A 128 -2.18 8.41 6.85
CA LEU A 128 -2.36 6.96 6.87
C LEU A 128 -3.79 6.58 7.23
N LEU A 129 -4.30 5.54 6.59
CA LEU A 129 -5.51 4.86 7.04
C LEU A 129 -5.13 3.82 8.10
N LEU A 130 -5.75 3.90 9.27
CA LEU A 130 -5.55 2.95 10.36
C LEU A 130 -6.82 2.11 10.57
N ILE A 131 -6.64 0.85 10.95
CA ILE A 131 -7.72 -0.13 11.15
C ILE A 131 -7.66 -0.74 12.56
N ASN A 132 -8.74 -1.42 12.95
CA ASN A 132 -8.77 -2.19 14.20
C ASN A 132 -7.69 -3.27 14.19
N ASN A 133 -6.98 -3.42 15.31
CA ASN A 133 -5.86 -4.36 15.42
C ASN A 133 -6.30 -5.79 15.05
N PRO A 134 -5.75 -6.36 13.97
CA PRO A 134 -6.01 -7.74 13.61
C PRO A 134 -5.30 -8.68 14.60
N ALA A 135 -5.71 -9.95 14.63
CA ALA A 135 -5.14 -10.95 15.55
C ALA A 135 -3.61 -11.09 15.47
N HIS A 136 -3.03 -10.82 14.31
CA HIS A 136 -1.58 -10.88 14.08
C HIS A 136 -0.83 -9.58 14.42
N ASN A 137 -1.53 -8.48 14.76
CA ASN A 137 -0.94 -7.25 15.25
C ASN A 137 -1.77 -6.65 16.40
N PRO A 138 -1.89 -7.34 17.56
CA PRO A 138 -2.79 -6.94 18.64
C PRO A 138 -2.42 -5.62 19.32
N LYS A 139 -1.15 -5.20 19.20
CA LYS A 139 -0.64 -3.96 19.81
C LYS A 139 -0.89 -2.72 18.95
N GLY A 140 -1.17 -2.89 17.66
CA GLY A 140 -1.23 -1.80 16.70
C GLY A 140 0.14 -1.16 16.46
N ASP A 141 0.17 -0.19 15.55
CA ASP A 141 1.39 0.50 15.13
C ASP A 141 1.41 1.95 15.62
N PHE A 142 0.25 2.63 15.57
CA PHE A 142 0.14 4.06 15.85
C PHE A 142 -1.13 4.41 16.64
N SER A 143 -1.08 5.51 17.37
CA SER A 143 -2.25 6.10 18.01
C SER A 143 -2.65 7.40 17.30
N ILE A 144 -3.95 7.74 17.34
CA ILE A 144 -4.46 8.99 16.77
C ILE A 144 -4.67 9.98 17.91
N GLY A 145 -3.89 11.06 17.89
CA GLY A 145 -4.03 12.19 18.79
C GLY A 145 -5.01 13.25 18.26
N ASN A 146 -4.89 14.47 18.79
CA ASN A 146 -5.75 15.59 18.40
C ASN A 146 -5.57 15.95 16.91
N SER A 147 -6.67 16.36 16.27
CA SER A 147 -6.67 16.80 14.87
C SER A 147 -6.00 15.83 13.90
N GLN A 148 -6.21 14.52 14.08
CA GLN A 148 -5.70 13.44 13.22
C GLN A 148 -4.17 13.29 13.22
N LYS A 149 -3.42 13.92 14.14
CA LYS A 149 -1.97 13.71 14.23
C LYS A 149 -1.66 12.33 14.80
N LEU A 150 -0.76 11.59 14.14
CA LEU A 150 -0.35 10.29 14.65
C LEU A 150 0.73 10.44 15.71
N THR A 151 0.67 9.56 16.71
CA THR A 151 1.72 9.36 17.70
C THR A 151 2.18 7.90 17.65
N LEU A 152 3.31 7.61 18.30
CA LEU A 152 3.69 6.23 18.56
C LEU A 152 2.59 5.51 19.35
N ALA A 153 2.56 4.18 19.20
CA ALA A 153 1.61 3.32 19.89
C ALA A 153 1.58 3.58 21.40
N ASN A 154 0.39 3.80 21.93
CA ASN A 154 0.09 3.94 23.36
C ASN A 154 -1.13 3.09 23.74
N ASN A 155 -1.80 3.40 24.85
CA ASN A 155 -2.96 2.66 25.37
C ASN A 155 -4.10 2.44 24.36
N LYS A 156 -4.27 3.32 23.35
CA LYS A 156 -5.26 3.16 22.27
C LYS A 156 -4.57 3.26 20.91
N SER A 157 -4.16 2.11 20.38
CA SER A 157 -3.39 2.00 19.13
C SER A 157 -4.15 1.21 18.07
N PHE A 158 -3.82 1.49 16.82
CA PHE A 158 -4.42 0.94 15.62
C PHE A 158 -3.33 0.48 14.65
N THR A 159 -3.65 -0.49 13.81
CA THR A 159 -2.72 -1.02 12.80
C THR A 159 -2.77 -0.18 11.54
N PHE A 160 -1.61 0.09 10.94
CA PHE A 160 -1.51 0.70 9.63
C PHE A 160 -2.05 -0.24 8.56
N SER A 161 -3.04 0.22 7.79
CA SER A 161 -3.79 -0.63 6.88
C SER A 161 -3.02 -0.99 5.59
N GLY A 162 -1.80 -0.46 5.39
CA GLY A 162 -1.09 -0.53 4.12
C GLY A 162 -1.62 0.45 3.05
N LEU A 163 -2.44 1.43 3.45
CA LEU A 163 -2.99 2.47 2.58
C LEU A 163 -2.66 3.84 3.15
N GLY A 164 -2.00 4.68 2.35
CA GLY A 164 -1.68 6.05 2.77
C GLY A 164 -1.48 6.99 1.58
N ILE A 165 -1.70 8.27 1.81
CA ILE A 165 -1.37 9.33 0.87
C ILE A 165 -0.09 10.05 1.31
N TYR A 166 0.81 10.27 0.37
CA TYR A 166 2.13 10.85 0.63
C TYR A 166 2.36 12.04 -0.30
N HIS A 167 2.94 13.11 0.24
CA HIS A 167 3.57 14.16 -0.55
C HIS A 167 5.01 13.71 -0.92
N PRO A 168 5.52 13.98 -2.13
CA PRO A 168 6.91 13.65 -2.50
C PRO A 168 7.96 14.13 -1.48
N ASP A 169 7.79 15.34 -0.93
CA ASP A 169 8.60 15.89 0.17
C ASP A 169 8.75 15.00 1.40
N PHE A 170 7.85 14.03 1.64
CA PHE A 170 8.02 13.03 2.70
C PHE A 170 9.33 12.26 2.54
N PHE A 171 9.77 12.03 1.30
CA PHE A 171 10.94 11.23 0.95
C PHE A 171 12.18 12.07 0.58
N LYS A 172 12.11 13.40 0.61
CA LYS A 172 13.14 14.28 0.03
C LYS A 172 14.56 14.09 0.60
N ASN A 173 14.67 13.68 1.87
CA ASN A 173 15.96 13.45 2.53
C ASN A 173 16.57 12.07 2.21
N HIS A 174 15.88 11.26 1.40
CA HIS A 174 16.26 9.88 1.08
C HIS A 174 16.36 9.64 -0.43
N LEU A 175 16.27 10.70 -1.26
CA LEU A 175 16.27 10.54 -2.73
C LEU A 175 17.54 9.90 -3.28
N ASP A 176 18.67 10.12 -2.60
CA ASP A 176 19.97 9.53 -2.98
C ASP A 176 20.18 8.11 -2.42
N SER A 177 19.23 7.58 -1.65
CA SER A 177 19.31 6.24 -1.08
C SER A 177 19.17 5.19 -2.16
N GLN A 178 20.24 4.42 -2.39
CA GLN A 178 20.21 3.22 -3.24
C GLN A 178 19.99 1.92 -2.44
N ASP A 179 19.92 2.03 -1.12
CA ASP A 179 19.80 0.90 -0.20
C ASP A 179 18.35 0.50 0.10
N LYS A 180 18.20 -0.69 0.73
CA LYS A 180 16.97 -1.12 1.40
C LYS A 180 16.49 -0.04 2.36
N LEU A 181 15.30 0.48 2.14
CA LEU A 181 14.71 1.48 3.01
C LEU A 181 13.30 1.08 3.45
N ALA A 182 13.20 0.71 4.73
CA ALA A 182 11.93 0.44 5.39
C ALA A 182 11.10 1.72 5.51
N LEU A 183 9.79 1.62 5.32
CA LEU A 183 8.88 2.75 5.48
C LEU A 183 8.64 3.12 6.95
N TYR A 184 8.60 2.14 7.84
CA TYR A 184 8.22 2.36 9.24
C TYR A 184 9.12 3.36 9.99
N PRO A 185 10.47 3.31 9.90
CA PRO A 185 11.33 4.33 10.51
C PRO A 185 11.03 5.75 10.00
N LEU A 186 10.76 5.92 8.69
CA LEU A 186 10.40 7.23 8.12
C LEU A 186 9.07 7.75 8.68
N LEU A 187 8.09 6.87 8.93
CA LEU A 187 6.83 7.24 9.57
C LEU A 187 7.07 7.72 11.01
N VAL A 188 7.92 7.02 11.77
CA VAL A 188 8.31 7.41 13.13
C VAL A 188 8.98 8.79 13.14
N ASP A 189 9.92 9.04 12.22
CA ASP A 189 10.58 10.34 12.11
C ASP A 189 9.61 11.46 11.71
N ALA A 190 8.59 11.14 10.89
CA ALA A 190 7.56 12.10 10.52
C ALA A 190 6.60 12.40 11.68
N ILE A 191 6.33 11.44 12.56
CA ILE A 191 5.62 11.68 13.82
C ILE A 191 6.37 12.69 14.68
N ALA A 192 7.68 12.48 14.89
CA ALA A 192 8.51 13.37 15.69
C ALA A 192 8.53 14.82 15.15
N ARG A 193 8.37 14.97 13.82
CA ARG A 193 8.32 16.27 13.13
C ARG A 193 6.89 16.84 13.00
N ASN A 194 5.87 16.20 13.57
CA ASN A 194 4.45 16.56 13.42
C ASN A 194 3.97 16.57 11.95
N GLN A 195 4.60 15.78 11.08
CA GLN A 195 4.33 15.71 9.64
C GLN A 195 3.44 14.52 9.25
N LEU A 196 3.10 13.64 10.19
CA LEU A 196 2.26 12.48 9.95
C LEU A 196 0.85 12.67 10.54
N SER A 197 -0.15 12.33 9.75
CA SER A 197 -1.55 12.26 10.19
C SER A 197 -2.17 10.92 9.82
N GLY A 198 -3.35 10.65 10.34
CA GLY A 198 -4.13 9.47 9.95
C GLY A 198 -5.53 9.49 10.51
N GLU A 199 -6.36 8.62 9.97
CA GLU A 199 -7.75 8.44 10.36
C GLU A 199 -8.04 6.97 10.67
N HIS A 200 -8.99 6.73 11.57
CA HIS A 200 -9.41 5.39 11.94
C HIS A 200 -10.60 4.96 11.10
N TYR A 201 -10.44 3.85 10.41
CA TYR A 201 -11.49 3.19 9.65
C TYR A 201 -11.96 1.91 10.33
N GLN A 202 -13.28 1.74 10.37
CA GLN A 202 -13.96 0.62 11.04
C GLN A 202 -14.74 -0.28 10.07
N GLY A 203 -14.66 -0.02 8.77
CA GLY A 203 -15.26 -0.89 7.76
C GLY A 203 -14.38 -2.10 7.44
N TYR A 204 -14.69 -2.76 6.33
CA TYR A 204 -14.00 -3.98 5.95
C TYR A 204 -12.56 -3.73 5.54
N TRP A 205 -11.65 -4.47 6.15
CA TRP A 205 -10.24 -4.51 5.80
C TRP A 205 -9.66 -5.88 6.11
N GLN A 206 -8.86 -6.40 5.19
CA GLN A 206 -8.12 -7.63 5.40
C GLN A 206 -6.80 -7.59 4.63
N ASP A 207 -5.71 -8.04 5.26
CA ASP A 207 -4.46 -8.30 4.56
C ASP A 207 -4.29 -9.80 4.26
N ILE A 208 -4.07 -10.10 2.98
CA ILE A 208 -3.96 -11.46 2.47
C ILE A 208 -2.48 -11.85 2.48
N GLY A 209 -1.95 -12.00 3.69
CA GLY A 209 -0.52 -12.22 3.90
C GLY A 209 -0.06 -13.65 4.14
N THR A 210 -0.99 -14.58 4.40
CA THR A 210 -0.72 -16.03 4.55
C THR A 210 -1.85 -16.86 3.91
N PRO A 211 -1.64 -18.15 3.59
CA PRO A 211 -2.68 -19.02 3.02
C PRO A 211 -3.93 -19.11 3.91
N GLU A 212 -3.78 -19.12 5.24
CA GLU A 212 -4.90 -19.17 6.18
C GLU A 212 -5.75 -17.90 6.07
N ARG A 213 -5.11 -16.72 5.94
CA ARG A 213 -5.84 -15.47 5.75
C ARG A 213 -6.50 -15.37 4.38
N LEU A 214 -5.91 -15.98 3.35
CA LEU A 214 -6.56 -16.11 2.05
C LEU A 214 -7.82 -16.99 2.14
N GLU A 215 -7.74 -18.12 2.84
CA GLU A 215 -8.87 -19.02 3.03
C GLU A 215 -10.00 -18.34 3.82
N LEU A 216 -9.66 -17.65 4.92
CA LEU A 216 -10.62 -16.84 5.67
C LEU A 216 -11.32 -15.81 4.77
N ALA A 217 -10.56 -15.06 3.98
CA ALA A 217 -11.11 -14.07 3.06
C ALA A 217 -12.05 -14.68 2.01
N ASN A 218 -11.77 -15.89 1.53
CA ASN A 218 -12.64 -16.59 0.58
C ASN A 218 -13.95 -17.08 1.21
N ASN A 219 -13.92 -17.42 2.50
CA ASN A 219 -15.05 -18.00 3.22
C ASN A 219 -15.95 -16.96 3.91
N GLU A 220 -15.47 -15.72 4.09
CA GLU A 220 -16.31 -14.63 4.58
C GLU A 220 -17.39 -14.26 3.55
N ASN A 221 -18.65 -14.50 3.91
CA ASN A 221 -19.78 -13.97 3.17
C ASN A 221 -19.86 -12.45 3.45
N ASN A 222 -19.64 -11.63 2.42
CA ASN A 222 -19.89 -10.18 2.50
C ASN A 222 -21.40 -9.92 2.37
#